data_AF-A0A821DNJ4-F1
#
_entry.id   AF-A0A821DNJ4-F1
#
_cell.length_a   1.000
_cell.length_b   1.000
_cell.length_c   1.000
_cell.angle_alpha   90.00
_cell.angle_beta   90.00
_cell.angle_gamma   90.00
#
_symmetry.space_group_name_H-M   'P 1'
#
loop_
_entity.id
_entity.type
_entity.pdbx_description
1 polymer ?
#
loop_
_entity_poly.entity_id
_entity_poly.type
_entity_poly.pdbx_seq_one_letter_code
_entity_poly.pdbx_strand_id
1 'polypeptide(L)'
;MAYDLMLWFIRSLLFIGIAPNLGPKLVMIRKMTNDLLFFIFLMIVVIFGYGIASRAMIAYGTFNFDGRQFFRNVVYPVYYFMLGSFDNELESFAATPDDSTTIATQIMFIFYLLFVNILLINLLTAMFTFTTAHVHEQANYVWAYDRCAFIRDYYARPALFPPFTFLITIVQLCRWYWLMIPANFHVDNAWSEFERYSTNDYIRQLLAAQTDATTNIVTTDLTSESLTTDADEPKRFKLDINQWKDDFTRAQIDTSGRLSSMESTIAKLERQIEQMYQYFERA
;
A
#
# COMPACT_ATOMS: atom_id res chain seq x y z
N MET A 1 3.75 -22.12 -18.44
CA MET A 1 3.85 -21.32 -19.67
C MET A 1 2.81 -20.19 -19.68
N ALA A 2 1.65 -20.29 -20.34
CA ALA A 2 0.74 -19.12 -20.51
C ALA A 2 0.27 -18.46 -19.19
N TYR A 3 -0.29 -19.24 -18.25
CA TYR A 3 -0.71 -18.70 -16.93
C TYR A 3 0.46 -18.20 -16.08
N ASP A 4 1.64 -18.82 -16.22
CA ASP A 4 2.86 -18.43 -15.51
C ASP A 4 3.41 -17.09 -16.02
N LEU A 5 3.39 -16.88 -17.34
CA LEU A 5 3.67 -15.58 -17.98
C LEU A 5 2.67 -14.50 -17.51
N MET A 6 1.38 -14.83 -17.42
CA MET A 6 0.35 -13.93 -16.89
C MET A 6 0.61 -13.54 -15.42
N LEU A 7 0.98 -14.51 -14.57
CA LEU A 7 1.36 -14.24 -13.17
C LEU A 7 2.63 -13.36 -13.08
N TRP A 8 3.59 -13.54 -13.98
CA TRP A 8 4.76 -12.65 -14.12
C TRP A 8 4.40 -11.22 -14.52
N PHE A 9 3.43 -11.02 -15.42
CA PHE A 9 2.92 -9.68 -15.74
C PHE A 9 2.18 -9.04 -14.56
N ILE A 10 1.34 -9.79 -13.85
CA ILE A 10 0.68 -9.31 -12.62
C ILE A 10 1.73 -8.93 -11.56
N ARG A 11 2.79 -9.73 -11.40
CA ARG A 11 3.91 -9.43 -10.48
C ARG A 11 4.68 -8.18 -10.90
N SER A 12 4.82 -7.91 -12.20
CA SER A 12 5.46 -6.69 -12.71
C SER A 12 4.69 -5.40 -12.37
N LEU A 13 3.37 -5.46 -12.16
CA LEU A 13 2.60 -4.30 -11.67
C LEU A 13 3.06 -3.82 -10.28
N LEU A 14 3.54 -4.74 -9.43
CA LEU A 14 4.09 -4.40 -8.11
C LEU A 14 5.39 -3.59 -8.24
N PHE A 15 6.24 -3.92 -9.22
CA PHE A 15 7.46 -3.17 -9.51
C PHE A 15 7.13 -1.77 -10.06
N ILE A 16 6.14 -1.66 -10.95
CA ILE A 16 5.62 -0.37 -11.45
C ILE A 16 5.05 0.48 -10.31
N GLY A 17 4.50 -0.14 -9.26
CA GLY A 17 4.03 0.52 -8.04
C GLY A 17 5.10 1.31 -7.26
N ILE A 18 6.38 1.05 -7.49
CA ILE A 18 7.50 1.78 -6.84
C ILE A 18 7.72 3.16 -7.51
N ALA A 19 7.35 3.33 -8.78
CA ALA A 19 7.63 4.54 -9.56
C ALA A 19 6.74 5.73 -9.13
N PRO A 20 7.30 6.96 -8.96
CA PRO A 20 6.58 8.09 -8.38
C PRO A 20 5.31 8.52 -9.16
N ASN A 21 5.32 8.37 -10.48
CA ASN A 21 4.24 8.86 -11.35
C ASN A 21 3.07 7.86 -11.51
N LEU A 22 3.25 6.63 -11.01
CA LEU A 22 2.36 5.47 -11.23
C LEU A 22 1.96 4.77 -9.92
N GLY A 23 2.84 4.77 -8.92
CA GLY A 23 2.61 4.16 -7.61
C GLY A 23 1.35 4.64 -6.89
N PRO A 24 1.14 5.96 -6.67
CA PRO A 24 -0.09 6.45 -6.05
C PRO A 24 -1.34 6.04 -6.81
N LYS A 25 -1.29 6.00 -8.16
CA LYS A 25 -2.41 5.55 -9.02
C LYS A 25 -2.70 4.05 -8.83
N LEU A 26 -1.67 3.22 -8.62
CA LEU A 26 -1.83 1.80 -8.32
C LEU A 26 -2.44 1.58 -6.92
N VAL A 27 -1.99 2.34 -5.91
CA VAL A 27 -2.55 2.33 -4.54
C VAL A 27 -4.03 2.74 -4.55
N MET A 28 -4.35 3.75 -5.35
CA MET A 28 -5.68 4.32 -5.57
C MET A 28 -6.64 3.30 -6.20
N ILE A 29 -6.24 2.60 -7.27
CA ILE A 29 -7.00 1.48 -7.87
C ILE A 29 -7.23 0.34 -6.85
N ARG A 30 -6.19 -0.05 -6.11
CA ARG A 30 -6.28 -1.08 -5.05
C ARG A 30 -7.34 -0.72 -3.99
N LYS A 31 -7.45 0.56 -3.61
CA LYS A 31 -8.43 1.03 -2.62
C LYS A 31 -9.85 1.15 -3.18
N MET A 32 -10.03 1.46 -4.46
CA MET A 32 -11.33 1.47 -5.16
C MET A 32 -11.93 0.08 -5.42
N THR A 33 -11.12 -0.97 -5.27
CA THR A 33 -11.57 -2.34 -5.56
C THR A 33 -12.73 -2.79 -4.65
N ASN A 34 -12.82 -2.26 -3.43
CA ASN A 34 -13.93 -2.58 -2.51
C ASN A 34 -15.29 -2.05 -3.02
N ASP A 35 -15.35 -0.79 -3.45
CA ASP A 35 -16.57 -0.18 -4.00
C ASP A 35 -16.97 -0.86 -5.33
N LEU A 36 -15.96 -1.19 -6.14
CA LEU A 36 -16.11 -1.93 -7.40
C LEU A 36 -16.69 -3.34 -7.19
N LEU A 37 -16.34 -4.05 -6.12
CA LEU A 37 -16.86 -5.40 -5.85
C LEU A 37 -18.38 -5.41 -5.65
N PHE A 38 -18.94 -4.42 -4.94
CA PHE A 38 -20.39 -4.26 -4.82
C PHE A 38 -21.05 -4.01 -6.19
N PHE A 39 -20.43 -3.16 -7.02
CA PHE A 39 -20.95 -2.89 -8.36
C PHE A 39 -20.87 -4.12 -9.28
N ILE A 40 -19.76 -4.88 -9.26
CA ILE A 40 -19.62 -6.13 -10.02
C ILE A 40 -20.66 -7.16 -9.58
N PHE A 41 -20.96 -7.25 -8.28
CA PHE A 41 -22.05 -8.12 -7.79
C PHE A 41 -23.41 -7.72 -8.37
N LEU A 42 -23.75 -6.42 -8.36
CA LEU A 42 -24.99 -5.91 -8.96
C LEU A 42 -25.04 -6.21 -10.47
N MET A 43 -23.94 -5.97 -11.18
CA MET A 43 -23.78 -6.27 -12.60
C MET A 43 -23.98 -7.76 -12.91
N ILE A 44 -23.46 -8.67 -12.08
CA ILE A 44 -23.69 -10.13 -12.19
C ILE A 44 -25.19 -10.46 -12.05
N VAL A 45 -25.88 -9.89 -11.05
CA VAL A 45 -27.33 -10.11 -10.87
C VAL A 45 -28.12 -9.70 -12.11
N VAL A 46 -27.79 -8.57 -12.75
CA VAL A 46 -28.44 -8.10 -13.98
C VAL A 46 -28.16 -9.02 -15.17
N ILE A 47 -26.90 -9.47 -15.35
CA ILE A 47 -26.51 -10.41 -16.42
C ILE A 47 -27.28 -11.74 -16.29
N PHE A 48 -27.33 -12.31 -15.08
CA PHE A 48 -28.07 -13.55 -14.83
C PHE A 48 -29.58 -13.37 -15.00
N GLY A 49 -30.13 -12.23 -14.56
CA GLY A 49 -31.56 -11.90 -14.70
C GLY A 49 -32.03 -11.88 -16.16
N TYR A 50 -31.37 -11.09 -17.02
CA TYR A 50 -31.70 -11.06 -18.45
C TYR A 50 -31.37 -12.39 -19.13
N GLY A 51 -30.18 -12.95 -18.90
CA GLY A 51 -29.72 -14.14 -19.62
C GLY A 51 -30.54 -15.40 -19.35
N ILE A 52 -31.02 -15.60 -18.12
CA ILE A 52 -31.93 -16.71 -17.81
C ILE A 52 -33.30 -16.46 -18.45
N ALA A 53 -33.83 -15.24 -18.37
CA ALA A 53 -35.14 -14.91 -18.94
C ALA A 53 -35.18 -15.05 -20.47
N SER A 54 -34.20 -14.50 -21.19
CA SER A 54 -34.17 -14.56 -22.67
C SER A 54 -34.01 -15.98 -23.20
N ARG A 55 -33.17 -16.81 -22.57
CA ARG A 55 -33.02 -18.22 -22.95
C ARG A 55 -34.20 -19.08 -22.48
N ALA A 56 -34.89 -18.74 -21.39
CA ALA A 56 -36.13 -19.40 -21.00
C ALA A 56 -37.31 -19.11 -21.95
N MET A 57 -37.31 -17.94 -22.63
CA MET A 57 -38.30 -17.63 -23.67
C MET A 57 -37.96 -18.29 -25.02
N ILE A 58 -36.72 -18.13 -25.51
CA ILE A 58 -36.35 -18.55 -26.88
C ILE A 58 -35.98 -20.04 -26.98
N ALA A 59 -35.33 -20.61 -25.96
CA ALA A 59 -34.76 -21.97 -26.02
C ALA A 59 -35.59 -23.02 -25.25
N TYR A 60 -36.91 -23.02 -25.45
CA TYR A 60 -37.84 -23.92 -24.77
C TYR A 60 -37.52 -25.39 -25.06
N GLY A 61 -37.06 -26.14 -24.05
CA GLY A 61 -36.93 -27.60 -24.08
C GLY A 61 -35.54 -28.18 -24.39
N THR A 62 -34.51 -27.39 -24.72
CA THR A 62 -33.15 -27.90 -25.04
C THR A 62 -32.10 -27.59 -23.96
N PHE A 63 -32.54 -27.28 -22.73
CA PHE A 63 -31.67 -26.87 -21.63
C PHE A 63 -30.94 -28.06 -20.97
N ASN A 64 -29.74 -28.37 -21.47
CA ASN A 64 -28.81 -29.27 -20.78
C ASN A 64 -28.21 -28.57 -19.55
N PHE A 65 -28.34 -29.17 -18.36
CA PHE A 65 -27.72 -28.70 -17.12
C PHE A 65 -26.18 -28.87 -17.05
N ASP A 66 -25.50 -29.01 -18.19
CA ASP A 66 -24.04 -28.89 -18.26
C ASP A 66 -23.64 -27.42 -18.03
N GLY A 67 -22.98 -27.15 -16.91
CA GLY A 67 -22.53 -25.81 -16.54
C GLY A 67 -21.70 -25.12 -17.63
N ARG A 68 -20.93 -25.87 -18.45
CA ARG A 68 -20.19 -25.28 -19.58
C ARG A 68 -21.12 -24.75 -20.66
N GLN A 69 -22.20 -25.49 -20.97
CA GLN A 69 -23.21 -25.06 -21.94
C GLN A 69 -24.04 -23.89 -21.38
N PHE A 70 -24.37 -23.91 -20.08
CA PHE A 70 -25.03 -22.80 -19.40
C PHE A 70 -24.23 -21.49 -19.55
N PHE A 71 -22.99 -21.42 -19.07
CA PHE A 71 -22.18 -20.19 -19.17
C PHE A 71 -21.99 -19.73 -20.63
N ARG A 72 -21.81 -20.67 -21.56
CA ARG A 72 -21.67 -20.37 -23.00
C ARG A 72 -22.92 -19.73 -23.61
N ASN A 73 -24.10 -20.23 -23.27
CA ASN A 73 -25.34 -19.84 -23.94
C ASN A 73 -26.08 -18.69 -23.21
N VAL A 74 -25.91 -18.60 -21.89
CA VAL A 74 -26.60 -17.64 -21.01
C VAL A 74 -25.73 -16.42 -20.68
N VAL A 75 -24.48 -16.62 -20.25
CA VAL A 75 -23.69 -15.55 -19.62
C VAL A 75 -22.81 -14.81 -20.61
N TYR A 76 -22.07 -15.51 -21.48
CA TYR A 76 -21.17 -14.84 -22.43
C TYR A 76 -21.87 -13.90 -23.43
N PRO A 77 -23.00 -14.26 -24.09
CA PRO A 77 -23.65 -13.36 -25.05
C PRO A 77 -24.09 -12.05 -24.38
N VAL A 78 -24.70 -12.16 -23.19
CA VAL A 78 -25.16 -11.03 -22.40
C VAL A 78 -24.02 -10.12 -21.95
N TYR A 79 -22.87 -10.69 -21.61
CA TYR A 79 -21.65 -9.92 -21.36
C TYR A 79 -21.14 -9.18 -22.61
N TYR A 80 -21.21 -9.77 -23.80
CA TYR A 80 -20.83 -9.08 -25.05
C TYR A 80 -21.82 -7.99 -25.47
N PHE A 81 -23.11 -8.09 -25.11
CA PHE A 81 -24.10 -7.04 -25.34
C PHE A 81 -23.78 -5.75 -24.57
N MET A 82 -23.28 -5.87 -23.33
CA MET A 82 -22.74 -4.73 -22.55
C MET A 82 -21.54 -4.07 -23.22
N LEU A 83 -20.70 -4.84 -23.92
CA LEU A 83 -19.56 -4.34 -24.69
C LEU A 83 -19.95 -3.81 -26.09
N GLY A 84 -21.24 -3.82 -26.44
CA GLY A 84 -21.76 -3.29 -27.70
C GLY A 84 -21.71 -4.22 -28.91
N SER A 85 -21.39 -5.51 -28.75
CA SER A 85 -21.51 -6.50 -29.84
C SER A 85 -22.82 -7.26 -29.71
N PHE A 86 -23.82 -6.85 -30.49
CA PHE A 86 -25.20 -7.35 -30.44
C PHE A 86 -25.69 -7.98 -31.76
N ASP A 87 -24.83 -8.05 -32.76
CA ASP A 87 -25.17 -8.41 -34.15
C ASP A 87 -25.90 -9.77 -34.23
N ASN A 88 -25.37 -10.78 -33.53
CA ASN A 88 -25.93 -12.13 -33.48
C ASN A 88 -27.35 -12.20 -32.89
N GLU A 89 -27.69 -11.32 -31.93
CA GLU A 89 -29.03 -11.32 -31.32
C GLU A 89 -30.00 -10.47 -32.16
N LEU A 90 -29.50 -9.43 -32.85
CA LEU A 90 -30.28 -8.68 -33.85
C LEU A 90 -30.64 -9.56 -35.07
N GLU A 91 -29.70 -10.39 -35.56
CA GLU A 91 -29.98 -11.43 -36.56
C GLU A 91 -31.02 -12.44 -36.05
N SER A 92 -30.93 -12.85 -34.78
CA SER A 92 -31.92 -13.75 -34.17
C SER A 92 -33.32 -13.13 -34.09
N PHE A 93 -33.44 -11.81 -33.84
CA PHE A 93 -34.73 -11.13 -33.88
C PHE A 93 -35.27 -10.99 -35.31
N ALA A 94 -34.39 -10.69 -36.28
CA ALA A 94 -34.75 -10.58 -37.69
C ALA A 94 -35.18 -11.91 -38.34
N ALA A 95 -34.74 -13.05 -37.78
CA ALA A 95 -35.09 -14.38 -38.28
C ALA A 95 -36.53 -14.83 -37.96
N THR A 96 -37.17 -14.27 -36.91
CA THR A 96 -38.51 -14.66 -36.44
C THR A 96 -39.39 -13.44 -36.08
N PRO A 97 -39.66 -12.52 -37.03
CA PRO A 97 -40.23 -11.20 -36.74
C PRO A 97 -41.67 -11.22 -36.16
N ASP A 98 -42.46 -12.25 -36.46
CA ASP A 98 -43.88 -12.34 -36.07
C ASP A 98 -44.14 -13.16 -34.79
N ASP A 99 -43.12 -13.70 -34.12
CA ASP A 99 -43.32 -14.40 -32.85
C ASP A 99 -43.46 -13.42 -31.67
N SER A 100 -44.54 -13.60 -30.91
CA SER A 100 -44.79 -12.87 -29.66
C SER A 100 -43.69 -13.09 -28.61
N THR A 101 -43.00 -14.25 -28.62
CA THR A 101 -41.83 -14.47 -27.76
C THR A 101 -40.64 -13.61 -28.18
N THR A 102 -40.35 -13.54 -29.48
CA THR A 102 -39.29 -12.69 -30.06
C THR A 102 -39.52 -11.22 -29.71
N ILE A 103 -40.73 -10.70 -29.95
CA ILE A 103 -41.09 -9.30 -29.63
C ILE A 103 -40.89 -9.01 -28.12
N ALA A 104 -41.32 -9.92 -27.24
CA ALA A 104 -41.12 -9.76 -25.80
C ALA A 104 -39.62 -9.74 -25.43
N THR A 105 -38.80 -10.62 -26.00
CA THR A 105 -37.34 -10.62 -25.74
C THR A 105 -36.64 -9.39 -26.31
N GLN A 106 -37.05 -8.88 -27.47
CA GLN A 106 -36.52 -7.64 -28.05
C GLN A 106 -36.81 -6.43 -27.14
N ILE A 107 -38.02 -6.36 -26.56
CA ILE A 107 -38.37 -5.32 -25.58
C ILE A 107 -37.51 -5.47 -24.31
N MET A 108 -37.37 -6.68 -23.77
CA MET A 108 -36.48 -6.93 -22.61
C MET A 108 -35.02 -6.59 -22.90
N PHE A 109 -34.54 -6.82 -24.13
CA PHE A 109 -33.18 -6.49 -24.57
C PHE A 109 -32.95 -4.97 -24.61
N ILE A 110 -33.90 -4.19 -25.12
CA ILE A 110 -33.84 -2.72 -25.11
C ILE A 110 -33.79 -2.18 -23.66
N PHE A 111 -34.64 -2.71 -22.76
CA PHE A 111 -34.61 -2.34 -21.34
C PHE A 111 -33.30 -2.77 -20.65
N TYR A 112 -32.76 -3.96 -20.97
CA TYR A 112 -31.47 -4.42 -20.49
C TYR A 112 -30.33 -3.48 -20.91
N LEU A 113 -30.23 -3.13 -22.19
CA LEU A 113 -29.21 -2.22 -22.69
C LEU A 113 -29.32 -0.81 -22.07
N LEU A 114 -30.54 -0.29 -21.90
CA LEU A 114 -30.77 0.98 -21.21
C LEU A 114 -30.29 0.91 -19.75
N PHE A 115 -30.68 -0.12 -19.01
CA PHE A 115 -30.31 -0.27 -17.60
C PHE A 115 -28.79 -0.48 -17.42
N VAL A 116 -28.15 -1.27 -18.29
CA VAL A 116 -26.72 -1.52 -18.21
C VAL A 116 -25.90 -0.31 -18.66
N ASN A 117 -26.17 0.23 -19.85
CA ASN A 117 -25.28 1.22 -20.47
C ASN A 117 -25.58 2.65 -20.01
N ILE A 118 -26.85 3.00 -19.73
CA ILE A 118 -27.24 4.36 -19.35
C ILE A 118 -27.30 4.55 -17.83
N LEU A 119 -27.68 3.52 -17.06
CA LEU A 119 -27.71 3.59 -15.59
C LEU A 119 -26.43 3.01 -14.97
N LEU A 120 -26.13 1.72 -15.18
CA LEU A 120 -25.02 1.03 -14.51
C LEU A 120 -23.64 1.61 -14.86
N ILE A 121 -23.24 1.63 -16.13
CA ILE A 121 -21.88 2.05 -16.54
C ILE A 121 -21.62 3.52 -16.17
N ASN A 122 -22.62 4.38 -16.31
CA ASN A 122 -22.53 5.78 -15.89
C ASN A 122 -22.41 5.92 -14.37
N LEU A 123 -23.17 5.15 -13.59
CA LEU A 123 -23.06 5.15 -12.12
C LEU A 123 -21.70 4.60 -11.65
N LEU A 124 -21.16 3.55 -12.29
CA LEU A 124 -19.81 3.06 -12.02
C LEU A 124 -18.76 4.14 -12.30
N THR A 125 -18.88 4.83 -13.43
CA THR A 125 -17.96 5.92 -13.81
C THR A 125 -18.06 7.11 -12.85
N ALA A 126 -19.27 7.44 -12.37
CA ALA A 126 -19.49 8.45 -11.35
C ALA A 126 -18.89 8.05 -9.99
N MET A 127 -19.10 6.80 -9.54
CA MET A 127 -18.52 6.28 -8.30
C MET A 127 -16.99 6.23 -8.36
N PHE A 128 -16.40 5.80 -9.48
CA PHE A 128 -14.95 5.92 -9.70
C PHE A 128 -14.49 7.38 -9.66
N THR A 129 -15.21 8.31 -10.26
CA THR A 129 -14.84 9.74 -10.25
C THR A 129 -14.92 10.33 -8.83
N PHE A 130 -15.93 9.94 -8.05
CA PHE A 130 -16.08 10.35 -6.65
C PHE A 130 -14.97 9.76 -5.76
N THR A 131 -14.78 8.43 -5.79
CA THR A 131 -13.74 7.78 -5.00
C THR A 131 -12.33 8.21 -5.45
N THR A 132 -12.10 8.54 -6.73
CA THR A 132 -10.80 9.10 -7.17
C THR A 132 -10.52 10.46 -6.57
N ALA A 133 -11.50 11.38 -6.53
CA ALA A 133 -11.32 12.66 -5.82
C ALA A 133 -11.02 12.46 -4.32
N HIS A 134 -11.82 11.63 -3.63
CA HIS A 134 -11.69 11.43 -2.18
C HIS A 134 -10.43 10.65 -1.76
N VAL A 135 -9.96 9.70 -2.56
CA VAL A 135 -8.83 8.82 -2.21
C VAL A 135 -7.47 9.38 -2.63
N HIS A 136 -7.41 10.38 -3.51
CA HIS A 136 -6.15 10.85 -4.11
C HIS A 136 -5.07 11.23 -3.09
N GLU A 137 -5.39 12.09 -2.13
CA GLU A 137 -4.44 12.55 -1.11
C GLU A 137 -4.00 11.41 -0.20
N GLN A 138 -4.94 10.61 0.28
CA GLN A 138 -4.67 9.45 1.14
C GLN A 138 -3.79 8.40 0.44
N ALA A 139 -3.94 8.22 -0.89
CA ALA A 139 -3.13 7.31 -1.67
C ALA A 139 -1.66 7.74 -1.78
N ASN A 140 -1.37 9.06 -1.77
CA ASN A 140 0.00 9.57 -1.79
C ASN A 140 0.76 9.21 -0.49
N TYR A 141 0.12 9.38 0.68
CA TYR A 141 0.72 9.00 1.98
C TYR A 141 0.93 7.48 2.10
N VAL A 142 -0.07 6.67 1.72
CA VAL A 142 0.05 5.20 1.74
C VAL A 142 1.12 4.72 0.76
N TRP A 143 1.22 5.32 -0.43
CA TRP A 143 2.28 5.01 -1.38
C TRP A 143 3.67 5.37 -0.83
N ALA A 144 3.83 6.52 -0.17
CA ALA A 144 5.11 6.92 0.42
C ALA A 144 5.56 5.92 1.51
N TYR A 145 4.62 5.45 2.35
CA TYR A 145 4.88 4.41 3.34
C TYR A 145 5.27 3.07 2.70
N ASP A 146 4.46 2.56 1.76
CA ASP A 146 4.74 1.32 1.02
C ASP A 146 6.12 1.40 0.33
N ARG A 147 6.44 2.53 -0.30
CA ARG A 147 7.73 2.80 -0.96
C ARG A 147 8.90 2.75 0.03
N CYS A 148 8.77 3.31 1.22
CA CYS A 148 9.85 3.25 2.23
C CYS A 148 10.13 1.81 2.67
N ALA A 149 9.08 0.98 2.86
CA ALA A 149 9.24 -0.45 3.13
C ALA A 149 9.91 -1.18 1.95
N PHE A 150 9.45 -0.95 0.71
CA PHE A 150 10.07 -1.54 -0.48
C PHE A 150 11.54 -1.14 -0.66
N ILE A 151 11.90 0.11 -0.37
CA ILE A 151 13.28 0.59 -0.47
C ILE A 151 14.18 -0.16 0.51
N ARG A 152 13.80 -0.24 1.80
CA ARG A 152 14.50 -1.03 2.82
C ARG A 152 14.67 -2.50 2.40
N ASP A 153 13.58 -3.12 1.95
CA ASP A 153 13.53 -4.54 1.58
C ASP A 153 14.27 -4.86 0.26
N TYR A 154 14.57 -3.84 -0.56
CA TYR A 154 15.44 -3.95 -1.73
C TYR A 154 16.92 -3.76 -1.35
N TYR A 155 17.21 -2.79 -0.48
CA TYR A 155 18.54 -2.48 0.03
C TYR A 155 19.19 -3.60 0.86
N ALA A 156 18.39 -4.45 1.51
CA ALA A 156 18.84 -5.66 2.19
C ALA A 156 19.26 -6.81 1.25
N ARG A 157 19.13 -6.66 -0.08
CA ARG A 157 19.44 -7.70 -1.08
C ARG A 157 20.82 -7.48 -1.71
N PRO A 158 21.52 -8.54 -2.14
CA PRO A 158 22.76 -8.40 -2.89
C PRO A 158 22.53 -7.59 -4.18
N ALA A 159 23.39 -6.61 -4.44
CA ALA A 159 23.20 -5.55 -5.45
C ALA A 159 23.29 -5.99 -6.93
N LEU A 160 23.18 -7.29 -7.22
CA LEU A 160 23.34 -7.87 -8.56
C LEU A 160 21.99 -8.29 -9.13
N PHE A 161 21.75 -7.98 -10.42
CA PHE A 161 20.49 -8.31 -11.12
C PHE A 161 20.19 -9.83 -11.01
N PRO A 162 18.93 -10.27 -10.82
CA PRO A 162 18.64 -11.62 -10.30
C PRO A 162 19.26 -12.80 -11.08
N PRO A 163 19.32 -12.78 -12.44
CA PRO A 163 20.04 -13.79 -13.21
C PRO A 163 21.53 -14.01 -12.88
N PHE A 164 22.24 -13.08 -12.24
CA PHE A 164 23.63 -13.29 -11.80
C PHE A 164 23.77 -13.57 -10.28
N THR A 165 22.70 -13.57 -9.48
CA THR A 165 22.79 -13.76 -8.01
C THR A 165 23.49 -15.07 -7.63
N PHE A 166 23.46 -16.09 -8.50
CA PHE A 166 24.19 -17.35 -8.34
C PHE A 166 25.72 -17.15 -8.17
N LEU A 167 26.31 -16.16 -8.85
CA LEU A 167 27.74 -15.84 -8.72
C LEU A 167 28.08 -15.34 -7.33
N ILE A 168 27.22 -14.51 -6.72
CA ILE A 168 27.42 -14.04 -5.34
C ILE A 168 27.30 -15.20 -4.36
N THR A 169 26.32 -16.10 -4.52
CA THR A 169 26.22 -17.28 -3.65
C THR A 169 27.39 -18.25 -3.82
N ILE A 170 27.98 -18.38 -5.02
CA ILE A 170 29.22 -19.14 -5.23
C ILE A 170 30.40 -18.46 -4.52
N VAL A 171 30.58 -17.15 -4.68
CA VAL A 171 31.64 -16.40 -3.99
C VAL A 171 31.47 -16.46 -2.46
N GLN A 172 30.25 -16.40 -1.94
CA GLN A 172 29.97 -16.58 -0.51
C GLN A 172 30.23 -18.01 -0.03
N LEU A 173 29.88 -19.05 -0.80
CA LEU A 173 30.24 -20.44 -0.49
C LEU A 173 31.76 -20.65 -0.48
N CYS A 174 32.48 -20.14 -1.48
CA CYS A 174 33.94 -20.19 -1.52
C CYS A 174 34.55 -19.43 -0.33
N ARG A 175 34.04 -18.24 0.01
CA ARG A 175 34.53 -17.47 1.16
C ARG A 175 34.21 -18.15 2.49
N TRP A 176 33.06 -18.80 2.62
CA TRP A 176 32.68 -19.58 3.80
C TRP A 176 33.58 -20.82 3.97
N TYR A 177 33.82 -21.56 2.89
CA TYR A 177 34.75 -22.69 2.88
C TYR A 177 36.19 -22.28 3.25
N TRP A 178 36.62 -21.07 2.85
CA TRP A 178 37.94 -20.52 3.19
C TRP A 178 38.01 -19.96 4.62
N LEU A 179 36.93 -19.34 5.12
CA LEU A 179 36.79 -18.81 6.49
C LEU A 179 36.37 -19.87 7.52
N MET A 180 36.35 -21.16 7.15
CA MET A 180 36.21 -22.26 8.11
C MET A 180 37.49 -22.46 8.95
N ILE A 181 38.57 -21.73 8.62
CA ILE A 181 39.72 -21.46 9.49
C ILE A 181 39.37 -20.23 10.35
N PRO A 182 39.41 -20.31 11.70
CA PRO A 182 38.80 -19.30 12.56
C PRO A 182 39.59 -17.99 12.58
N ALA A 183 38.98 -16.94 12.04
CA ALA A 183 39.34 -15.54 12.29
C ALA A 183 38.06 -14.77 12.63
N ASN A 184 38.03 -14.11 13.80
CA ASN A 184 36.86 -13.38 14.28
C ASN A 184 36.65 -12.09 13.49
N PHE A 185 36.03 -12.20 12.31
CA PHE A 185 35.61 -11.05 11.51
C PHE A 185 34.11 -10.84 11.68
N HIS A 186 33.74 -9.93 12.58
CA HIS A 186 32.37 -9.43 12.67
C HIS A 186 32.05 -8.74 11.33
N VAL A 187 31.00 -9.18 10.64
CA VAL A 187 30.51 -8.45 9.47
C VAL A 187 29.64 -7.32 10.02
N ASP A 188 30.28 -6.19 10.32
CA ASP A 188 29.58 -5.00 10.78
C ASP A 188 28.49 -4.65 9.78
N ASN A 189 27.23 -4.66 10.24
CA ASN A 189 26.13 -4.42 9.32
C ASN A 189 26.16 -2.94 8.95
N ALA A 190 26.56 -2.64 7.71
CA ALA A 190 26.45 -1.31 7.12
C ALA A 190 25.01 -0.75 7.27
N TRP A 191 24.02 -1.64 7.40
CA TRP A 191 22.65 -1.32 7.80
C TRP A 191 22.53 -0.73 9.21
N SER A 192 23.08 -1.34 10.26
CA SER A 192 23.00 -0.79 11.62
C SER A 192 23.79 0.52 11.79
N GLU A 193 24.83 0.74 10.97
CA GLU A 193 25.57 1.99 10.97
C GLU A 193 24.85 3.10 10.17
N PHE A 194 24.34 2.79 8.97
CA PHE A 194 23.52 3.71 8.18
C PHE A 194 22.20 4.06 8.88
N GLU A 195 21.56 3.10 9.54
CA GLU A 195 20.33 3.31 10.31
C GLU A 195 20.60 4.20 11.53
N ARG A 196 21.72 3.98 12.25
CA ARG A 196 22.17 4.92 13.30
C ARG A 196 22.43 6.34 12.76
N TYR A 197 23.11 6.49 11.62
CA TYR A 197 23.38 7.81 11.01
C TYR A 197 22.09 8.49 10.55
N SER A 198 21.32 7.81 9.70
CA SER A 198 20.06 8.28 9.13
C SER A 198 19.06 8.68 10.22
N THR A 199 18.84 7.82 11.22
CA THR A 199 17.93 8.13 12.34
C THR A 199 18.43 9.32 13.16
N ASN A 200 19.74 9.49 13.40
CA ASN A 200 20.26 10.67 14.08
C ASN A 200 20.06 11.96 13.28
N ASP A 201 20.39 11.96 11.99
CA ASP A 201 20.27 13.18 11.16
C ASP A 201 18.81 13.55 10.87
N TYR A 202 17.93 12.56 10.64
CA TYR A 202 16.48 12.82 10.54
C TYR A 202 15.89 13.31 11.86
N ILE A 203 16.26 12.73 13.02
CA ILE A 203 15.80 13.24 14.33
C ILE A 203 16.34 14.65 14.57
N ARG A 204 17.59 14.96 14.20
CA ARG A 204 18.15 16.31 14.33
C ARG A 204 17.43 17.32 13.43
N GLN A 205 17.11 16.98 12.19
CA GLN A 205 16.36 17.85 11.28
C GLN A 205 14.90 18.04 11.74
N LEU A 206 14.23 16.98 12.21
CA LEU A 206 12.88 17.08 12.77
C LEU A 206 12.85 17.90 14.07
N LEU A 207 13.83 17.71 14.95
CA LEU A 207 13.97 18.49 16.18
C LEU A 207 14.22 19.97 15.86
N ALA A 208 15.12 20.27 14.92
CA ALA A 208 15.40 21.63 14.45
C ALA A 208 14.15 22.29 13.83
N ALA A 209 13.49 21.62 12.89
CA ALA A 209 12.27 22.11 12.26
C ALA A 209 11.12 22.31 13.27
N GLN A 210 11.04 21.48 14.32
CA GLN A 210 10.06 21.64 15.38
C GLN A 210 10.43 22.76 16.37
N THR A 211 11.72 22.98 16.67
CA THR A 211 12.15 24.18 17.41
C THR A 211 11.90 25.46 16.61
N ASP A 212 12.10 25.43 15.29
CA ASP A 212 11.82 26.57 14.42
C ASP A 212 10.31 26.81 14.32
N ALA A 213 9.48 25.76 14.22
CA ALA A 213 8.03 25.91 14.25
C ALA A 213 7.53 26.50 15.58
N THR A 214 8.01 25.98 16.72
CA THR A 214 7.60 26.49 18.04
C THR A 214 8.11 27.90 18.33
N THR A 215 9.32 28.28 17.88
CA THR A 215 9.80 29.67 18.03
C THR A 215 9.06 30.64 17.12
N ASN A 216 8.68 30.25 15.90
CA ASN A 216 7.79 31.04 15.05
C ASN A 216 6.40 31.22 15.69
N ILE A 217 5.79 30.16 16.24
CA ILE A 217 4.50 30.26 16.95
C ILE A 217 4.60 31.18 18.17
N VAL A 218 5.57 30.94 19.06
CA VAL A 218 5.77 31.76 20.27
C VAL A 218 6.10 33.21 19.93
N THR A 219 6.80 33.48 18.82
CA THR A 219 7.02 34.87 18.37
C THR A 219 5.81 35.51 17.73
N THR A 220 4.95 34.77 16.99
CA THR A 220 3.66 35.31 16.55
C THR A 220 2.74 35.62 17.71
N ASP A 221 2.66 34.72 18.70
CA ASP A 221 1.86 34.92 19.92
C ASP A 221 2.36 36.16 20.68
N LEU A 222 3.67 36.25 20.94
CA LEU A 222 4.30 37.44 21.55
C LEU A 222 4.04 38.73 20.76
N THR A 223 4.02 38.71 19.43
CA THR A 223 3.67 39.91 18.65
C THR A 223 2.20 40.29 18.81
N SER A 224 1.29 39.31 18.87
CA SER A 224 -0.14 39.56 19.10
C SER A 224 -0.41 40.11 20.51
N GLU A 225 0.25 39.54 21.52
CA GLU A 225 0.17 39.94 22.91
C GLU A 225 0.81 41.33 23.14
N SER A 226 1.90 41.65 22.43
CA SER A 226 2.53 42.98 22.50
C SER A 226 1.69 44.15 21.98
N LEU A 227 0.57 43.88 21.30
CA LEU A 227 -0.43 44.90 20.94
C LEU A 227 -1.48 45.15 22.04
N THR A 228 -1.49 44.35 23.13
CA THR A 228 -2.45 44.46 24.22
C THR A 228 -1.82 44.22 25.60
N THR A 229 -1.86 45.25 26.45
CA THR A 229 -1.52 45.23 27.90
C THR A 229 -0.06 45.53 28.26
N ASP A 230 0.31 45.38 29.55
CA ASP A 230 1.15 46.36 30.28
C ASP A 230 2.66 46.01 30.36
N ALA A 231 3.50 47.03 30.59
CA ALA A 231 4.94 47.04 30.31
C ALA A 231 5.85 46.19 31.25
N ASP A 232 5.27 45.38 32.14
CA ASP A 232 5.99 44.45 33.03
C ASP A 232 5.79 42.96 32.69
N GLU A 233 4.74 42.62 31.94
CA GLU A 233 4.43 41.24 31.52
C GLU A 233 5.56 40.57 30.69
N PRO A 234 6.12 41.19 29.64
CA PRO A 234 7.18 40.56 28.82
C PRO A 234 8.52 40.38 29.54
N LYS A 235 8.69 40.93 30.76
CA LYS A 235 9.87 40.67 31.62
C LYS A 235 9.70 39.37 32.39
N ARG A 236 8.48 39.07 32.87
CA ARG A 236 8.16 37.81 33.56
C ARG A 236 8.23 36.63 32.60
N PHE A 237 7.59 36.73 31.44
CA PHE A 237 7.62 35.66 30.44
C PHE A 237 9.05 35.30 29.97
N LYS A 238 9.94 36.30 29.84
CA LYS A 238 11.37 36.07 29.57
C LYS A 238 12.12 35.40 30.73
N LEU A 239 11.72 35.61 31.98
CA LEU A 239 12.29 34.91 33.13
C LEU A 239 11.87 33.43 33.11
N ASP A 240 10.59 33.17 32.87
CA ASP A 240 10.01 31.81 32.87
C ASP A 240 10.57 30.96 31.72
N ILE A 241 10.75 31.53 30.51
CA ILE A 241 11.44 30.85 29.39
C ILE A 241 12.88 30.45 29.76
N ASN A 242 13.62 31.31 30.47
CA ASN A 242 14.99 30.99 30.87
C ASN A 242 15.03 29.89 31.95
N GLN A 243 14.12 29.94 32.94
CA GLN A 243 14.00 28.87 33.95
C GLN A 243 13.64 27.52 33.30
N TRP A 244 12.66 27.49 32.40
CA TRP A 244 12.29 26.29 31.66
C TRP A 244 13.46 25.71 30.85
N LYS A 245 14.27 26.57 30.24
CA LYS A 245 15.45 26.17 29.45
C LYS A 245 16.56 25.58 30.34
N ASP A 246 16.79 26.13 31.53
CA ASP A 246 17.75 25.61 32.50
C ASP A 246 17.27 24.29 33.12
N ASP A 247 15.97 24.12 33.34
CA ASP A 247 15.37 22.87 33.83
C ASP A 247 15.38 21.76 32.77
N PHE A 248 15.06 22.08 31.51
CA PHE A 248 15.19 21.16 30.38
C PHE A 248 16.64 20.69 30.20
N THR A 249 17.60 21.62 30.28
CA THR A 249 19.03 21.30 30.19
C THR A 249 19.47 20.37 31.34
N ARG A 250 19.00 20.62 32.57
CA ARG A 250 19.26 19.74 33.73
C ARG A 250 18.64 18.34 33.56
N ALA A 251 17.42 18.24 33.03
CA ALA A 251 16.78 16.95 32.76
C ALA A 251 17.52 16.13 31.67
N GLN A 252 18.08 16.80 30.66
CA GLN A 252 18.89 16.12 29.64
C GLN A 252 20.24 15.64 30.19
N ILE A 253 20.83 16.37 31.14
CA ILE A 253 22.06 15.97 31.83
C ILE A 253 21.79 14.78 32.78
N ASP A 254 20.69 14.76 33.53
CA ASP A 254 20.30 13.61 34.37
C ASP A 254 20.13 12.32 33.55
N THR A 255 19.39 12.39 32.43
CA THR A 255 19.18 11.22 31.57
C THR A 255 20.48 10.70 30.95
N SER A 256 21.42 11.57 30.59
CA SER A 256 22.77 11.18 30.14
C SER A 256 23.62 10.54 31.26
N GLY A 257 23.58 11.11 32.48
CA GLY A 257 24.25 10.54 33.65
C GLY A 257 23.69 9.17 34.06
N ARG A 258 22.37 8.97 33.91
CA ARG A 258 21.71 7.69 34.16
C ARG A 258 22.02 6.65 33.08
N LEU A 259 22.16 7.06 31.82
CA LEU A 259 22.56 6.16 30.74
C LEU A 259 23.98 5.60 30.96
N SER A 260 24.95 6.47 31.23
CA SER A 260 26.34 6.07 31.52
C SER A 260 26.47 5.26 32.82
N SER A 261 25.62 5.53 33.83
CA SER A 261 25.48 4.68 35.01
C SER A 261 25.01 3.25 34.66
N MET A 262 23.99 3.12 33.80
CA MET A 262 23.53 1.82 33.30
C MET A 262 24.60 1.08 32.49
N GLU A 263 25.33 1.75 31.60
CA GLU A 263 26.47 1.18 30.87
C GLU A 263 27.55 0.63 31.83
N SER A 264 27.90 1.40 32.87
CA SER A 264 28.86 0.96 33.90
C SER A 264 28.37 -0.26 34.70
N THR A 265 27.04 -0.43 34.82
CA THR A 265 26.40 -1.55 35.52
C THR A 265 26.41 -2.80 34.63
N ILE A 266 26.11 -2.66 33.33
CA ILE A 266 26.20 -3.74 32.33
C ILE A 266 27.63 -4.27 32.25
N ALA A 267 28.62 -3.38 32.07
CA ALA A 267 30.04 -3.73 32.01
C ALA A 267 30.60 -4.37 33.31
N LYS A 268 29.85 -4.28 34.42
CA LYS A 268 30.15 -4.96 35.68
C LYS A 268 29.52 -6.35 35.76
N LEU A 269 28.28 -6.49 35.26
CA LEU A 269 27.59 -7.79 35.14
C LEU A 269 28.29 -8.72 34.15
N GLU A 270 28.71 -8.20 32.99
CA GLU A 270 29.48 -8.95 31.98
C GLU A 270 30.73 -9.60 32.62
N ARG A 271 31.51 -8.85 33.39
CA ARG A 271 32.69 -9.37 34.10
C ARG A 271 32.36 -10.43 35.15
N GLN A 272 31.18 -10.37 35.77
CA GLN A 272 30.74 -11.42 36.72
C GLN A 272 30.30 -12.69 35.98
N ILE A 273 29.70 -12.57 34.79
CA ILE A 273 29.38 -13.71 33.93
C ILE A 273 30.68 -14.37 33.43
N GLU A 274 31.65 -13.58 32.98
CA GLU A 274 32.99 -14.05 32.56
C GLU A 274 33.70 -14.83 33.69
N GLN A 275 33.64 -14.31 34.92
CA GLN A 275 34.21 -14.96 36.11
C GLN A 275 33.47 -16.24 36.51
N MET A 276 32.13 -16.27 36.39
CA MET A 276 31.33 -17.49 36.60
C MET A 276 31.68 -18.57 35.57
N TYR A 277 31.87 -18.19 34.31
CA TYR A 277 32.24 -19.10 33.23
C TYR A 277 33.64 -19.69 33.45
N GLN A 278 34.62 -18.84 33.79
CA GLN A 278 35.98 -19.24 34.16
C GLN A 278 36.06 -20.09 35.45
N TYR A 279 35.02 -20.07 36.30
CA TYR A 279 34.93 -20.95 37.47
C TYR A 279 34.36 -22.32 37.09
N PHE A 280 33.33 -22.36 36.23
CA PHE A 280 32.76 -23.60 35.69
C PHE A 280 33.72 -24.36 34.76
N GLU A 281 34.59 -23.66 34.02
CA GLU A 281 35.60 -24.26 33.14
C GLU A 281 36.78 -24.91 33.91
N ARG A 282 36.78 -24.83 35.25
CA ARG A 282 37.85 -25.34 36.14
C ARG A 282 37.36 -26.35 37.18
N ALA A 283 36.12 -26.84 37.04
CA ALA A 283 35.45 -27.77 37.97
C ALA A 283 35.16 -29.12 37.31
#